data_AF-A0A6P7FK99-F1
#
_entry.id   AF-A0A6P7FK99-F1
#
_cell.length_a   1.000
_cell.length_b   1.000
_cell.length_c   1.000
_cell.angle_alpha   90.00
_cell.angle_beta   90.00
_cell.angle_gamma   90.00
#
_symmetry.space_group_name_H-M   'P 1'
#
loop_
_entity.id
_entity.type
_entity.pdbx_description
1 polymer ?
#
loop_
_entity_poly.entity_id
_entity_poly.type
_entity_poly.pdbx_seq_one_letter_code
_entity_poly.pdbx_strand_id
1 'polypeptide(L)'
;MKFCGTEPRAKRSWSGIIRCWFNILCTLGMIYLAALVFVLEKDLTFVKVTGAIDTIVLMSHCALKMVSIYLQQPIMFELLERKRLHFWDIENSSSKEKKEYRKKVLGYAQFVILFFTVASIIACSSFGLQPLYLRKKVLGVSTYIPQSISFYVLAIYESYALFVVCFGIIPFDISVVYMLCLISVQWKSLNIEIKNILDSKIDTLEDQQLFKAKAIRCVEHHNFLKRYIEDYNKSLSLGLLAYILVFVISNCLNAFIISSGPELRELVRRSLYQCNLSNQFILLYAIPAQFLSTEMYRSIISYYMFLRTMGSNH
;
A
#
# COMPACT_ATOMS: atom_id res chain seq x y z
N MET A 1 -10.16 3.70 5.57
CA MET A 1 -11.07 3.82 4.41
C MET A 1 -12.45 4.38 4.75
N LYS A 2 -13.28 3.75 5.61
CA LYS A 2 -14.62 4.29 5.95
C LYS A 2 -14.59 5.69 6.60
N PHE A 3 -13.65 5.92 7.52
CA PHE A 3 -13.41 7.23 8.14
C PHE A 3 -13.06 8.31 7.11
N CYS A 4 -12.17 7.95 6.20
CA CYS A 4 -11.72 8.75 5.07
C CYS A 4 -12.78 9.01 3.98
N GLY A 5 -13.96 8.39 4.06
CA GLY A 5 -14.99 8.48 3.03
C GLY A 5 -14.67 7.70 1.74
N THR A 6 -13.62 6.88 1.75
CA THR A 6 -13.06 6.19 0.57
C THR A 6 -13.39 4.70 0.52
N GLU A 7 -14.41 4.26 1.25
CA GLU A 7 -14.82 2.85 1.28
C GLU A 7 -15.35 2.39 -0.10
N PRO A 8 -14.75 1.39 -0.76
CA PRO A 8 -15.17 0.98 -2.11
C PRO A 8 -16.61 0.46 -2.16
N ARG A 9 -17.07 -0.22 -1.11
CA ARG A 9 -18.41 -0.86 -1.05
C ARG A 9 -19.55 0.12 -0.80
N ALA A 10 -19.27 1.32 -0.33
CA ALA A 10 -20.28 2.25 0.16
C ALA A 10 -20.95 3.11 -0.94
N LYS A 11 -20.98 2.64 -2.21
CA LYS A 11 -21.54 3.31 -3.42
C LYS A 11 -21.65 4.84 -3.26
N ARG A 12 -20.57 5.59 -3.54
CA ARG A 12 -20.47 7.08 -3.50
C ARG A 12 -21.61 7.78 -2.73
N SER A 13 -21.76 7.45 -1.45
CA SER A 13 -22.75 8.10 -0.60
C SER A 13 -22.37 9.56 -0.41
N TRP A 14 -23.36 10.45 -0.39
CA TRP A 14 -23.14 11.89 -0.16
C TRP A 14 -22.29 12.15 1.09
N SER A 15 -22.54 11.42 2.17
CA SER A 15 -21.75 11.51 3.41
C SER A 15 -20.30 11.03 3.24
N GLY A 16 -20.03 10.07 2.35
CA GLY A 16 -18.67 9.63 2.02
C GLY A 16 -17.89 10.69 1.24
N ILE A 17 -18.54 11.32 0.27
CA ILE A 17 -17.96 12.39 -0.56
C ILE A 17 -17.58 13.58 0.31
N ILE A 18 -18.49 14.05 1.17
CA ILE A 18 -18.25 15.18 2.07
C ILE A 18 -17.07 14.89 3.00
N ARG A 19 -17.03 13.69 3.61
CA ARG A 19 -15.92 13.28 4.49
C ARG A 19 -14.59 13.21 3.74
N CYS A 20 -14.58 12.73 2.50
CA CYS A 20 -13.36 12.66 1.70
C CYS A 20 -12.80 14.05 1.41
N TRP A 21 -13.65 14.97 0.92
CA TRP A 21 -13.26 16.35 0.65
C TRP A 21 -12.82 17.10 1.91
N PHE A 22 -13.54 16.93 3.02
CA PHE A 22 -13.16 17.53 4.30
C PHE A 22 -11.74 17.10 4.71
N ASN A 23 -11.46 15.79 4.66
CA ASN A 23 -10.14 15.26 5.02
C ASN A 23 -9.02 15.77 4.08
N ILE A 24 -9.30 15.88 2.77
CA ILE A 24 -8.34 16.44 1.80
C ILE A 24 -8.09 17.92 2.09
N LEU A 25 -9.14 18.69 2.39
CA LEU A 25 -8.99 20.10 2.76
C LEU A 25 -8.20 20.26 4.07
N CYS A 26 -8.38 19.37 5.04
CA CYS A 26 -7.57 19.36 6.26
C CYS A 26 -6.09 19.11 5.97
N THR A 27 -5.74 18.14 5.11
CA THR A 27 -4.34 17.89 4.76
C THR A 27 -3.74 19.05 3.96
N LEU A 28 -4.50 19.67 3.06
CA LEU A 28 -4.08 20.88 2.34
C LEU A 28 -3.88 22.08 3.28
N GLY A 29 -4.75 22.26 4.28
CA GLY A 29 -4.59 23.28 5.30
C GLY A 29 -3.31 23.10 6.12
N MET A 30 -2.93 21.86 6.43
CA MET A 30 -1.65 21.57 7.09
C MET A 30 -0.44 21.88 6.20
N ILE A 31 -0.52 21.57 4.90
CA ILE A 31 0.52 21.94 3.93
C ILE A 31 0.68 23.46 3.88
N TYR A 32 -0.43 24.19 3.84
CA TYR A 32 -0.42 25.65 3.85
C TYR A 32 0.23 26.21 5.13
N LEU A 33 -0.16 25.72 6.31
CA LEU A 33 0.43 26.16 7.58
C LEU A 33 1.93 25.82 7.69
N ALA A 34 2.36 24.69 7.13
CA ALA A 34 3.78 24.35 7.06
C ALA A 34 4.53 25.25 6.05
N ALA A 35 3.92 25.60 4.93
CA ALA A 35 4.51 26.52 3.94
C ALA A 35 4.67 27.95 4.50
N LEU A 36 3.73 28.40 5.34
CA LEU A 36 3.82 29.70 6.00
C LEU A 36 5.04 29.83 6.92
N VAL A 37 5.60 28.72 7.43
CA VAL A 37 6.84 28.74 8.21
C VAL A 37 7.99 29.35 7.41
N PHE A 38 8.05 29.15 6.09
CA PHE A 38 9.12 29.71 5.26
C PHE A 38 8.97 31.21 4.98
N VAL A 39 7.76 31.75 5.13
CA VAL A 39 7.43 33.13 4.74
C VAL A 39 7.30 34.05 5.95
N LEU A 40 6.67 33.57 7.02
CA LEU A 40 6.26 34.41 8.16
C LEU A 40 7.13 34.22 9.40
N GLU A 41 7.90 33.13 9.48
CA GLU A 41 8.78 32.90 10.62
C GLU A 41 10.05 33.73 10.49
N LYS A 42 10.30 34.63 11.45
CA LYS A 42 11.48 35.52 11.43
C LYS A 42 12.78 34.77 11.76
N ASP A 43 12.70 33.78 12.64
CA ASP A 43 13.84 32.96 13.09
C ASP A 43 13.74 31.53 12.53
N LEU A 44 14.14 31.39 11.27
CA LEU A 44 14.22 30.12 10.56
C LEU A 44 15.45 29.33 11.00
N THR A 45 15.25 28.44 11.98
CA THR A 45 16.26 27.45 12.35
C THR A 45 16.20 26.24 11.41
N PHE A 46 17.33 25.57 11.23
CA PHE A 46 17.41 24.33 10.43
C PHE A 46 16.39 23.27 10.84
N VAL A 47 16.13 23.14 12.15
CA VAL A 47 15.13 22.19 12.67
C VAL A 47 13.71 22.56 12.23
N LYS A 48 13.34 23.85 12.22
CA LYS A 48 12.02 24.31 11.76
C LYS A 48 11.85 24.12 10.26
N VAL A 49 12.86 24.47 9.47
CA VAL A 49 12.88 24.25 8.00
C VAL A 49 12.62 22.79 7.68
N THR A 50 13.42 21.91 8.27
CA THR A 50 13.38 20.49 7.94
C THR A 50 12.11 19.81 8.49
N GLY A 51 11.60 20.26 9.65
CA GLY A 51 10.30 19.81 10.17
C GLY A 51 9.10 20.28 9.35
N ALA A 52 9.13 21.49 8.80
CA ALA A 52 8.08 22.00 7.91
C ALA A 52 8.06 21.21 6.58
N ILE A 53 9.24 20.92 6.02
CA ILE A 53 9.38 20.02 4.86
C ILE A 53 8.78 18.64 5.16
N ASP A 54 9.14 18.01 6.29
CA ASP A 54 8.62 16.68 6.67
C ASP A 54 7.09 16.69 6.74
N THR A 55 6.51 17.77 7.26
CA THR A 55 5.06 17.97 7.36
C THR A 55 4.42 18.10 5.98
N ILE A 56 5.00 18.91 5.09
CA ILE A 56 4.52 19.07 3.70
C ILE A 56 4.55 17.72 2.97
N VAL A 57 5.66 16.99 3.05
CA VAL A 57 5.87 15.69 2.42
C VAL A 57 4.85 14.67 2.92
N LEU A 58 4.67 14.56 4.25
CA LEU A 58 3.73 13.62 4.86
C LEU A 58 2.27 13.92 4.51
N MET A 59 1.87 15.19 4.55
CA MET A 59 0.50 15.60 4.24
C MET A 59 0.20 15.48 2.75
N SER A 60 1.18 15.77 1.88
CA SER A 60 1.08 15.56 0.43
C SER A 60 0.90 14.08 0.11
N HIS A 61 1.67 13.21 0.76
CA HIS A 61 1.54 11.76 0.63
C HIS A 61 0.12 11.29 0.97
N CYS A 62 -0.43 11.75 2.10
CA CYS A 62 -1.80 11.43 2.49
C CYS A 62 -2.84 11.95 1.49
N ALA A 63 -2.73 13.22 1.07
CA ALA A 63 -3.65 13.84 0.11
C ALA A 63 -3.67 13.07 -1.22
N LEU A 64 -2.49 12.77 -1.77
CA LEU A 64 -2.38 12.08 -3.06
C LEU A 64 -2.94 10.65 -3.00
N LYS A 65 -2.70 9.90 -1.91
CA LYS A 65 -3.31 8.58 -1.72
C LYS A 65 -4.82 8.66 -1.60
N MET A 66 -5.34 9.62 -0.83
CA MET A 66 -6.78 9.84 -0.69
C MET A 66 -7.45 10.15 -2.02
N VAL A 67 -6.85 11.05 -2.81
CA VAL A 67 -7.30 11.39 -4.16
C VAL A 67 -7.25 10.15 -5.06
N SER A 68 -6.16 9.39 -5.04
CA SER A 68 -6.02 8.17 -5.83
C SER A 68 -7.13 7.16 -5.52
N ILE A 69 -7.42 6.90 -4.23
CA ILE A 69 -8.48 5.96 -3.85
C ILE A 69 -9.85 6.49 -4.26
N TYR A 70 -10.10 7.78 -4.10
CA TYR A 70 -11.37 8.39 -4.47
C TYR A 70 -11.66 8.28 -5.98
N LEU A 71 -10.65 8.55 -6.82
CA LEU A 71 -10.76 8.44 -8.26
C LEU A 71 -10.91 6.98 -8.72
N GLN A 72 -10.18 6.06 -8.08
CA GLN A 72 -10.12 4.64 -8.45
C GLN A 72 -11.13 3.76 -7.70
N GLN A 73 -11.99 4.36 -6.87
CA GLN A 73 -13.03 3.69 -6.10
C GLN A 73 -13.90 2.71 -6.92
N PRO A 74 -14.43 3.06 -8.11
CA PRO A 74 -15.28 2.14 -8.86
C PRO A 74 -14.52 0.91 -9.35
N ILE A 75 -13.29 1.09 -9.87
CA ILE A 75 -12.44 0.00 -10.33
C ILE A 75 -12.06 -0.91 -9.15
N MET A 76 -11.70 -0.32 -8.01
CA MET A 76 -11.37 -1.09 -6.80
C MET A 76 -12.56 -1.90 -6.28
N PHE A 77 -13.79 -1.36 -6.37
CA PHE A 77 -15.00 -2.09 -6.01
C PHE A 77 -15.22 -3.29 -6.95
N GLU A 78 -15.12 -3.09 -8.26
CA GLU A 78 -15.27 -4.15 -9.26
C GLU A 78 -14.23 -5.26 -9.06
N LEU A 79 -12.97 -4.89 -8.76
CA LEU A 79 -11.91 -5.85 -8.44
C LEU A 79 -12.25 -6.68 -7.20
N LEU A 80 -12.82 -6.08 -6.15
CA LEU A 80 -13.26 -6.80 -4.96
C LEU A 80 -14.42 -7.78 -5.26
N GLU A 81 -15.34 -7.43 -6.17
CA GLU A 81 -16.41 -8.32 -6.61
C GLU A 81 -15.87 -9.47 -7.47
N ARG A 82 -15.01 -9.17 -8.45
CA ARG A 82 -14.35 -10.18 -9.29
C ARG A 82 -13.52 -11.15 -8.46
N LYS A 83 -12.79 -10.64 -7.46
CA LYS A 83 -12.10 -11.47 -6.47
C LYS A 83 -13.06 -12.46 -5.79
N ARG A 84 -14.21 -11.98 -5.30
CA ARG A 84 -15.18 -12.82 -4.58
C ARG A 84 -15.72 -13.94 -5.47
N LEU A 85 -15.96 -13.65 -6.74
CA LEU A 85 -16.65 -14.56 -7.67
C LEU A 85 -15.72 -15.55 -8.38
N HIS A 86 -14.50 -15.13 -8.73
CA HIS A 86 -13.65 -15.88 -9.67
C HIS A 86 -12.35 -16.40 -9.06
N PHE A 87 -11.96 -15.97 -7.85
CA PHE A 87 -10.77 -16.54 -7.22
C PHE A 87 -11.04 -18.00 -6.84
N TRP A 88 -10.07 -18.86 -7.14
CA TRP A 88 -10.18 -20.26 -6.77
C TRP A 88 -10.14 -20.42 -5.25
N ASP A 89 -10.99 -21.31 -4.75
CA ASP A 89 -11.03 -21.68 -3.35
C ASP A 89 -9.87 -22.64 -3.04
N ILE A 90 -8.87 -22.10 -2.35
CA ILE A 90 -7.67 -22.83 -1.97
C ILE A 90 -7.83 -23.50 -0.60
N GLU A 91 -8.76 -23.01 0.23
CA GLU A 91 -8.97 -23.52 1.58
C GLU A 91 -9.52 -24.95 1.54
N ASN A 92 -10.46 -25.16 0.62
CA ASN A 92 -11.06 -26.48 0.36
C ASN A 92 -10.26 -27.34 -0.62
N SER A 93 -9.10 -26.88 -1.11
CA SER A 93 -8.28 -27.68 -2.04
C SER A 93 -7.64 -28.89 -1.33
N SER A 94 -7.43 -29.99 -2.05
CA SER A 94 -6.72 -31.18 -1.53
C SER A 94 -5.19 -31.00 -1.53
N SER A 95 -4.67 -30.02 -2.27
CA SER A 95 -3.23 -29.82 -2.44
C SER A 95 -2.59 -29.19 -1.19
N LYS A 96 -1.74 -29.96 -0.50
CA LYS A 96 -0.95 -29.48 0.64
C LYS A 96 -0.02 -28.32 0.25
N GLU A 97 0.60 -28.40 -0.92
CA GLU A 97 1.50 -27.36 -1.44
C GLU A 97 0.79 -26.00 -1.57
N LYS A 98 -0.44 -25.98 -2.09
CA LYS A 98 -1.26 -24.75 -2.20
C LYS A 98 -1.52 -24.13 -0.83
N LYS A 99 -1.85 -24.95 0.17
CA LYS A 99 -2.15 -24.51 1.53
C LYS A 99 -0.91 -23.96 2.24
N GLU A 100 0.23 -24.63 2.11
CA GLU A 100 1.50 -24.18 2.69
C GLU A 100 1.97 -22.86 2.10
N TYR A 101 1.90 -22.70 0.77
CA TYR A 101 2.25 -21.43 0.13
C TYR A 101 1.32 -20.29 0.55
N ARG A 102 0.00 -20.53 0.59
CA ARG A 102 -0.97 -19.55 1.11
C ARG A 102 -0.63 -19.15 2.54
N LYS A 103 -0.36 -20.12 3.43
CA LYS A 103 0.00 -19.85 4.83
C LYS A 103 1.26 -18.99 4.93
N LYS A 104 2.29 -19.28 4.13
CA LYS A 104 3.54 -18.49 4.08
C LYS A 104 3.27 -17.05 3.63
N VAL A 105 2.60 -16.86 2.50
CA VAL A 105 2.41 -15.54 1.90
C VAL A 105 1.40 -14.69 2.67
N LEU A 106 0.30 -15.28 3.14
CA LEU A 106 -0.66 -14.56 3.99
C LEU A 106 -0.12 -14.34 5.40
N GLY A 107 0.69 -15.25 5.94
CA GLY A 107 1.41 -15.03 7.20
C GLY A 107 2.36 -13.85 7.11
N TYR A 108 3.07 -13.70 5.99
CA TYR A 108 3.85 -12.49 5.70
C TYR A 108 2.97 -11.22 5.68
N ALA A 109 1.86 -11.25 4.93
CA ALA A 109 0.94 -10.11 4.88
C ALA A 109 0.41 -9.74 6.29
N GLN A 110 0.03 -10.74 7.09
CA GLN A 110 -0.42 -10.54 8.47
C GLN A 110 0.66 -9.92 9.36
N PHE A 111 1.91 -10.41 9.26
CA PHE A 111 3.05 -9.85 9.98
C PHE A 111 3.24 -8.37 9.63
N VAL A 112 3.28 -8.05 8.33
CA VAL A 112 3.47 -6.68 7.85
C VAL A 112 2.32 -5.78 8.31
N ILE A 113 1.08 -6.24 8.19
CA ILE A 113 -0.11 -5.52 8.66
C ILE A 113 -0.02 -5.22 10.16
N LEU A 114 0.32 -6.22 10.97
CA LEU A 114 0.46 -6.06 12.41
C LEU A 114 1.57 -5.08 12.76
N PHE A 115 2.75 -5.25 12.14
CA PHE A 115 3.92 -4.40 12.36
C PHE A 115 3.59 -2.92 12.08
N PHE A 116 3.04 -2.59 10.91
CA PHE A 116 2.73 -1.20 10.57
C PHE A 116 1.56 -0.63 11.38
N THR A 117 0.58 -1.45 11.76
CA THR A 117 -0.52 -1.00 12.63
C THR A 117 0.00 -0.63 14.02
N VAL A 118 0.81 -1.50 14.64
CA VAL A 118 1.41 -1.24 15.95
C VAL A 118 2.35 -0.05 15.90
N ALA A 119 3.24 0.02 14.91
CA ALA A 119 4.16 1.15 14.74
C ALA A 119 3.41 2.48 14.61
N SER A 120 2.27 2.48 13.91
CA SER A 120 1.47 3.68 13.74
C SER A 120 0.70 4.09 14.99
N ILE A 121 0.23 3.14 15.79
CA ILE A 121 -0.36 3.43 17.11
C ILE A 121 0.70 4.06 18.02
N ILE A 122 1.92 3.52 18.03
CA ILE A 122 3.04 4.07 18.81
C ILE A 122 3.39 5.49 18.34
N ALA A 123 3.47 5.71 17.02
CA ALA A 123 3.76 7.02 16.45
C ALA A 123 2.64 8.04 16.75
N CYS A 124 1.38 7.70 16.45
CA CYS A 124 0.22 8.56 16.74
C CYS A 124 0.15 8.88 18.27
N SER A 125 0.51 7.93 19.16
CA SER A 125 0.59 8.15 20.62
C SER A 125 1.76 9.04 21.05
N SER A 126 2.94 8.90 20.44
CA SER A 126 4.11 9.70 20.80
C SER A 126 3.91 11.17 20.47
N PHE A 127 3.25 11.49 19.34
CA PHE A 127 2.85 12.85 19.01
C PHE A 127 1.80 13.42 19.98
N GLY A 128 0.79 12.63 20.35
CA GLY A 128 -0.25 13.07 21.29
C GLY A 128 0.27 13.32 22.71
N LEU A 129 1.25 12.53 23.17
CA LEU A 129 1.82 12.62 24.52
C LEU A 129 3.02 13.57 24.62
N GLN A 130 3.57 14.03 23.50
CA GLN A 130 4.74 14.94 23.46
C GLN A 130 4.60 16.18 24.36
N PRO A 131 3.43 16.86 24.44
CA PRO A 131 3.25 18.01 25.33
C PRO A 131 3.36 17.63 26.83
N LEU A 132 2.92 16.43 27.20
CA LEU A 132 2.96 15.92 28.58
C LEU A 132 4.39 15.56 29.00
N TYR A 133 5.13 14.86 28.13
CA TYR A 133 6.52 14.47 28.41
C TYR A 133 7.48 15.66 28.48
N LEU A 134 7.35 16.60 27.54
CA LEU A 134 8.24 17.77 27.48
C LEU A 134 7.84 18.88 28.45
N ARG A 135 6.66 18.77 29.10
CA ARG A 135 6.06 19.81 29.97
C ARG A 135 6.11 21.21 29.34
N LYS A 136 5.98 21.27 28.01
CA LYS A 136 6.08 22.48 27.20
C LYS A 136 4.96 22.48 26.16
N LYS A 137 4.47 23.66 25.81
CA LYS A 137 3.54 23.85 24.69
C LYS A 137 4.30 23.64 23.38
N VAL A 138 4.32 22.40 22.92
CA VAL A 138 4.98 21.98 21.68
C VAL A 138 3.91 21.32 20.82
N LEU A 139 3.83 21.76 19.56
CA LEU A 139 2.98 21.16 18.55
C LEU A 139 3.57 19.82 18.09
N GLY A 140 2.71 18.91 17.62
CA GLY A 140 3.15 17.58 17.20
C GLY A 140 3.91 17.63 15.87
N VAL A 141 3.59 18.61 15.02
CA VAL A 141 4.29 18.86 13.76
C VAL A 141 4.77 20.31 13.69
N SER A 142 5.73 20.57 12.79
CA SER A 142 6.31 21.91 12.65
C SER A 142 5.47 22.75 11.70
N THR A 143 4.48 23.46 12.26
CA THR A 143 3.61 24.40 11.52
C THR A 143 3.67 25.81 12.08
N TYR A 144 3.31 26.79 11.25
CA TYR A 144 3.17 28.17 11.68
C TYR A 144 1.93 28.33 12.57
N ILE A 145 2.06 29.09 13.66
CA ILE A 145 0.95 29.41 14.57
C ILE A 145 0.47 30.84 14.28
N PRO A 146 -0.71 31.03 13.67
CA PRO A 146 -1.26 32.37 13.45
C PRO A 146 -1.55 33.06 14.79
N GLN A 147 -1.25 34.36 14.88
CA GLN A 147 -1.50 35.16 16.09
C GLN A 147 -2.99 35.20 16.49
N SER A 148 -3.89 35.00 15.53
CA SER A 148 -5.34 34.98 15.73
C SER A 148 -5.90 33.67 16.30
N ILE A 149 -5.10 32.59 16.35
CA ILE A 149 -5.57 31.25 16.74
C ILE A 149 -4.87 30.82 18.02
N SER A 150 -5.63 30.29 18.98
CA SER A 150 -5.05 29.76 20.21
C SER A 150 -4.31 28.45 19.96
N PHE A 151 -3.24 28.23 20.73
CA PHE A 151 -2.44 27.00 20.69
C PHE A 151 -3.28 25.71 20.77
N TYR A 152 -4.30 25.69 21.64
CA TYR A 152 -5.13 24.50 21.87
C TYR A 152 -5.99 24.14 20.66
N VAL A 153 -6.53 25.14 19.95
CA VAL A 153 -7.30 24.92 18.72
C VAL A 153 -6.40 24.30 17.65
N LEU A 154 -5.18 24.81 17.50
CA LEU A 154 -4.23 24.28 16.53
C LEU A 154 -3.77 22.86 16.92
N ALA A 155 -3.53 22.59 18.19
CA ALA A 155 -3.16 21.25 18.66
C ALA A 155 -4.25 20.20 18.38
N ILE A 156 -5.54 20.55 18.54
CA ILE A 156 -6.66 19.68 18.17
C ILE A 156 -6.68 19.45 16.65
N TYR A 157 -6.48 20.51 15.87
CA TYR A 157 -6.43 20.41 14.41
C TYR A 157 -5.29 19.52 13.91
N GLU A 158 -4.08 19.68 14.44
CA GLU A 158 -2.93 18.82 14.10
C GLU A 158 -3.16 17.37 14.50
N SER A 159 -3.73 17.14 15.68
CA SER A 159 -4.06 15.78 16.15
C SER A 159 -5.07 15.11 15.22
N TYR A 160 -6.07 15.85 14.76
CA TYR A 160 -7.03 15.38 13.77
C TYR A 160 -6.34 15.09 12.43
N ALA A 161 -5.49 15.98 11.93
CA ALA A 161 -4.76 15.76 10.67
C ALA A 161 -3.85 14.53 10.73
N LEU A 162 -3.13 14.31 11.85
CA LEU A 162 -2.33 13.10 12.07
C LEU A 162 -3.20 11.84 12.10
N PHE A 163 -4.40 11.92 12.70
CA PHE A 163 -5.36 10.83 12.65
C PHE A 163 -5.82 10.53 11.21
N VAL A 164 -6.07 11.57 10.40
CA VAL A 164 -6.37 11.43 8.96
C VAL A 164 -5.21 10.74 8.23
N VAL A 165 -3.96 11.11 8.51
CA VAL A 165 -2.76 10.46 7.93
C VAL A 165 -2.72 8.97 8.30
N CYS A 166 -2.87 8.64 9.59
CA CYS A 166 -2.91 7.26 10.08
C CYS A 166 -4.00 6.46 9.31
N PHE A 167 -5.22 6.98 9.14
CA PHE A 167 -6.32 6.28 8.45
C PHE A 167 -6.35 6.38 6.91
N GLY A 168 -5.61 7.32 6.33
CA GLY A 168 -5.51 7.53 4.88
C GLY A 168 -4.41 6.70 4.24
N ILE A 169 -3.23 6.63 4.87
CA ILE A 169 -2.05 5.95 4.33
C ILE A 169 -2.06 4.46 4.66
N ILE A 170 -2.20 4.09 5.94
CA ILE A 170 -2.00 2.71 6.38
C ILE A 170 -3.01 1.75 5.75
N PRO A 171 -4.33 2.03 5.74
CA PRO A 171 -5.29 1.10 5.15
C PRO A 171 -5.10 0.94 3.64
N PHE A 172 -4.61 1.98 2.95
CA PHE A 172 -4.25 1.88 1.54
C PHE A 172 -3.11 0.89 1.35
N ASP A 173 -2.00 1.07 2.07
CA ASP A 173 -0.82 0.21 1.96
C ASP A 173 -1.15 -1.24 2.33
N ILE A 174 -1.92 -1.44 3.41
CA ILE A 174 -2.42 -2.75 3.84
C ILE A 174 -3.25 -3.39 2.72
N SER A 175 -4.13 -2.63 2.06
CA SER A 175 -4.93 -3.15 0.96
C SER A 175 -4.06 -3.56 -0.23
N VAL A 176 -2.96 -2.84 -0.49
CA VAL A 176 -2.03 -3.16 -1.56
C VAL A 176 -1.31 -4.47 -1.29
N VAL A 177 -0.62 -4.59 -0.14
CA VAL A 177 0.12 -5.81 0.21
C VAL A 177 -0.78 -7.04 0.23
N TYR A 178 -1.98 -6.91 0.81
CA TYR A 178 -2.90 -8.03 0.94
C TYR A 178 -3.39 -8.52 -0.43
N MET A 179 -3.72 -7.61 -1.35
CA MET A 179 -4.19 -7.98 -2.68
C MET A 179 -3.07 -8.57 -3.53
N LEU A 180 -1.86 -8.00 -3.52
CA LEU A 180 -0.69 -8.58 -4.21
C LEU A 180 -0.40 -10.00 -3.72
N CYS A 181 -0.43 -10.22 -2.41
CA CYS A 181 -0.26 -11.54 -1.80
C CYS A 181 -1.37 -12.53 -2.18
N LEU A 182 -2.61 -12.09 -2.33
CA LEU A 182 -3.69 -12.97 -2.78
C LEU A 182 -3.55 -13.33 -4.26
N ILE A 183 -3.18 -12.37 -5.09
CA ILE A 183 -2.98 -12.60 -6.53
C ILE A 183 -1.82 -13.58 -6.73
N SER A 184 -0.70 -13.43 -5.98
CA SER A 184 0.42 -14.38 -6.08
C SER A 184 0.03 -15.80 -5.68
N VAL A 185 -0.81 -15.96 -4.65
CA VAL A 185 -1.38 -17.24 -4.25
C VAL A 185 -2.25 -17.86 -5.34
N GLN A 186 -3.04 -17.05 -6.08
CA GLN A 186 -3.81 -17.54 -7.23
C GLN A 186 -2.91 -18.00 -8.38
N TRP A 187 -1.83 -17.27 -8.68
CA TRP A 187 -0.85 -17.69 -9.69
C TRP A 187 -0.13 -18.98 -9.30
N LYS A 188 0.27 -19.13 -8.04
CA LYS A 188 0.85 -20.40 -7.55
C LYS A 188 -0.13 -21.55 -7.71
N SER A 189 -1.42 -21.33 -7.41
CA SER A 189 -2.46 -22.34 -7.56
C SER A 189 -2.63 -22.77 -9.02
N LEU A 190 -2.57 -21.82 -9.96
CA LEU A 190 -2.57 -22.07 -11.41
C LEU A 190 -1.35 -22.89 -11.83
N ASN A 191 -0.14 -22.52 -11.39
CA ASN A 191 1.10 -23.24 -11.69
C ASN A 191 1.02 -24.71 -11.27
N ILE A 192 0.46 -24.98 -10.10
CA ILE A 192 0.29 -26.35 -9.59
C ILE A 192 -0.72 -27.11 -10.46
N GLU A 193 -1.85 -26.52 -10.85
CA GLU A 193 -2.80 -27.20 -11.74
C GLU A 193 -2.21 -27.50 -13.11
N ILE A 194 -1.48 -26.56 -13.71
CA ILE A 194 -0.80 -26.78 -15.00
C ILE A 194 0.21 -27.93 -14.87
N LYS A 195 0.98 -27.97 -13.79
CA LYS A 195 1.92 -29.06 -13.53
C LYS A 195 1.19 -30.40 -13.37
N ASN A 196 0.10 -30.45 -12.60
CA ASN A 196 -0.68 -31.67 -12.42
C ASN A 196 -1.28 -32.19 -13.73
N ILE A 197 -1.67 -31.28 -14.63
CA ILE A 197 -2.15 -31.62 -15.98
C ILE A 197 -1.00 -32.20 -16.83
N LEU A 198 0.19 -31.60 -16.77
CA LEU A 198 1.38 -32.07 -17.49
C LEU A 198 1.87 -33.45 -16.99
N ASP A 199 1.76 -33.70 -15.69
CA ASP A 199 2.19 -34.96 -15.06
C ASP A 199 1.13 -36.08 -15.22
N SER A 200 -0.08 -35.77 -15.72
CA SER A 200 -1.14 -36.75 -15.90
C SER A 200 -0.91 -37.64 -17.11
N LYS A 201 -1.07 -38.97 -16.93
CA LYS A 201 -1.04 -39.94 -18.03
C LYS A 201 -2.38 -39.92 -18.75
N ILE A 202 -2.34 -39.96 -20.08
CA ILE A 202 -3.53 -39.91 -20.94
C ILE A 202 -3.60 -41.25 -21.68
N ASP A 203 -4.26 -42.22 -21.07
CA ASP A 203 -4.34 -43.58 -21.61
C ASP A 203 -5.73 -43.85 -22.23
N THR A 204 -6.78 -43.15 -21.78
CA THR A 204 -8.16 -43.35 -22.25
C THR A 204 -8.77 -42.11 -22.92
N LEU A 205 -9.88 -42.30 -23.66
CA LEU A 205 -10.65 -41.20 -24.26
C LEU A 205 -11.29 -40.30 -23.19
N GLU A 206 -11.68 -40.87 -22.05
CA GLU A 206 -12.20 -40.11 -20.90
C GLU A 206 -11.10 -39.21 -20.29
N ASP A 207 -9.87 -39.72 -20.20
CA ASP A 207 -8.72 -38.94 -19.73
C ASP A 207 -8.41 -37.77 -20.68
N GLN A 208 -8.57 -37.96 -22.00
CA GLN A 208 -8.43 -36.88 -22.98
C GLN A 208 -9.49 -35.79 -22.78
N GLN A 209 -10.75 -36.15 -22.54
CA GLN A 209 -11.81 -35.19 -22.26
C GLN A 209 -11.58 -34.44 -20.94
N LEU A 210 -11.15 -35.16 -19.90
CA LEU A 210 -10.82 -34.58 -18.60
C LEU A 210 -9.62 -33.64 -18.70
N PHE A 211 -8.58 -34.03 -19.43
CA PHE A 211 -7.42 -33.19 -19.73
C PHE A 211 -7.85 -31.89 -20.41
N LYS A 212 -8.65 -31.98 -21.48
CA LYS A 212 -9.13 -30.82 -22.23
C LYS A 212 -9.95 -29.87 -21.33
N ALA A 213 -10.85 -30.40 -20.51
CA ALA A 213 -11.65 -29.61 -19.59
C ALA A 213 -10.78 -28.88 -18.53
N LYS A 214 -9.80 -29.58 -17.94
CA LYS A 214 -8.85 -29.00 -16.98
C LYS A 214 -7.95 -27.93 -17.63
N ALA A 215 -7.49 -28.18 -18.86
CA ALA A 215 -6.70 -27.22 -19.62
C ALA A 215 -7.49 -25.94 -19.92
N ILE A 216 -8.73 -26.06 -20.42
CA ILE A 216 -9.62 -24.92 -20.66
C ILE A 216 -9.80 -24.10 -19.38
N ARG A 217 -10.10 -24.74 -18.25
CA ARG A 217 -10.24 -24.07 -16.95
C ARG A 217 -8.97 -23.30 -16.54
N CYS A 218 -7.78 -23.85 -16.79
CA CYS A 218 -6.52 -23.16 -16.50
C CYS A 218 -6.30 -21.95 -17.41
N VAL A 219 -6.63 -22.07 -18.70
CA VAL A 219 -6.53 -20.96 -19.67
C VAL A 219 -7.50 -19.83 -19.31
N GLU A 220 -8.73 -20.16 -18.97
CA GLU A 220 -9.73 -19.18 -18.52
C GLU A 220 -9.26 -18.44 -17.26
N HIS A 221 -8.75 -19.17 -16.27
CA HIS A 221 -8.25 -18.56 -15.03
C HIS A 221 -6.99 -17.72 -15.27
N HIS A 222 -6.08 -18.17 -16.14
CA HIS A 222 -4.91 -17.39 -16.56
C HIS A 222 -5.33 -16.04 -17.18
N ASN A 223 -6.26 -16.09 -18.14
CA ASN A 223 -6.78 -14.90 -18.80
C ASN A 223 -7.48 -13.95 -17.81
N PHE A 224 -8.23 -14.52 -16.87
CA PHE A 224 -8.83 -13.77 -15.77
C PHE A 224 -7.75 -13.08 -14.92
N LEU A 225 -6.74 -13.81 -14.43
CA LEU A 225 -5.67 -13.26 -13.58
C LEU A 225 -4.86 -12.18 -14.29
N LYS A 226 -4.61 -12.34 -15.60
CA LYS A 226 -3.93 -11.34 -16.42
C LYS A 226 -4.72 -10.03 -16.47
N ARG A 227 -6.00 -10.09 -16.87
CA ARG A 227 -6.89 -8.91 -16.89
C ARG A 227 -7.04 -8.28 -15.51
N TYR A 228 -7.15 -9.11 -14.48
CA TYR A 228 -7.25 -8.66 -13.10
C TYR A 228 -6.03 -7.85 -12.66
N ILE A 229 -4.81 -8.29 -13.00
CA ILE A 229 -3.58 -7.55 -12.69
C ILE A 229 -3.50 -6.25 -13.48
N GLU A 230 -3.88 -6.24 -14.76
CA GLU A 230 -3.87 -5.03 -15.59
C GLU A 230 -4.77 -3.94 -14.97
N ASP A 231 -6.01 -4.31 -14.61
CA ASP A 231 -6.95 -3.40 -13.95
C ASP A 231 -6.48 -2.98 -12.55
N TYR A 232 -5.89 -3.91 -11.80
CA TYR A 232 -5.33 -3.61 -10.48
C TYR A 232 -4.16 -2.63 -10.56
N ASN A 233 -3.23 -2.83 -11.49
CA ASN A 233 -2.12 -1.92 -11.73
C ASN A 233 -2.63 -0.53 -12.16
N LYS A 234 -3.65 -0.48 -13.03
CA LYS A 234 -4.29 0.78 -13.42
C LYS A 234 -4.93 1.50 -12.23
N SER A 235 -5.50 0.76 -11.28
CA SER A 235 -6.10 1.33 -10.07
C SER A 235 -5.06 1.87 -9.07
N LEU A 236 -3.83 1.35 -9.10
CA LEU A 236 -2.76 1.73 -8.17
C LEU A 236 -1.76 2.72 -8.76
N SER A 237 -1.66 2.83 -10.09
CA SER A 237 -0.59 3.55 -10.78
C SER A 237 -0.43 5.00 -10.30
N LEU A 238 -1.53 5.73 -10.14
CA LEU A 238 -1.51 7.11 -9.68
C LEU A 238 -1.02 7.23 -8.23
N GLY A 239 -1.52 6.38 -7.33
CA GLY A 239 -1.12 6.37 -5.92
C GLY A 239 0.33 5.94 -5.71
N LEU A 240 0.80 4.98 -6.51
CA LEU A 240 2.20 4.54 -6.52
C LEU A 240 3.14 5.59 -7.08
N LEU A 241 2.78 6.24 -8.19
CA LEU A 241 3.58 7.32 -8.78
C LEU A 241 3.74 8.47 -7.78
N ALA A 242 2.64 8.88 -7.15
CA ALA A 242 2.64 9.88 -6.08
C ALA A 242 3.57 9.47 -4.93
N TYR A 243 3.51 8.20 -4.49
CA TYR A 243 4.37 7.71 -3.43
C TYR A 243 5.85 7.71 -3.81
N ILE A 244 6.20 7.24 -5.02
CA ILE A 244 7.60 7.23 -5.50
C ILE A 244 8.15 8.65 -5.58
N LEU A 245 7.36 9.61 -6.08
CA LEU A 245 7.79 11.02 -6.15
C LEU A 245 8.11 11.57 -4.76
N VAL A 246 7.20 11.37 -3.80
CA VAL A 246 7.39 11.79 -2.39
C VAL A 246 8.60 11.10 -1.78
N PHE A 247 8.75 9.79 -2.01
CA PHE A 247 9.88 9.00 -1.51
C PHE A 247 11.22 9.53 -2.02
N VAL A 248 11.35 9.79 -3.33
CA VAL A 248 12.57 10.33 -3.93
C VAL A 248 12.90 11.70 -3.35
N ILE A 249 11.94 12.62 -3.34
CA ILE A 249 12.14 13.98 -2.78
C ILE A 249 12.60 13.90 -1.33
N SER A 250 11.90 13.10 -0.52
CA SER A 250 12.23 12.91 0.90
C SER A 250 13.64 12.35 1.09
N ASN A 251 14.03 11.33 0.31
CA ASN A 251 15.36 10.73 0.40
C ASN A 251 16.46 11.71 0.02
N CYS A 252 16.26 12.48 -1.06
CA CYS A 252 17.21 13.50 -1.49
C CYS A 252 17.40 14.57 -0.40
N LEU A 253 16.30 15.03 0.22
CA LEU A 253 16.35 16.01 1.29
C LEU A 253 17.04 15.46 2.54
N ASN A 254 16.74 14.22 2.95
CA ASN A 254 17.40 13.58 4.08
C ASN A 254 18.90 13.37 3.82
N ALA A 255 19.29 12.93 2.62
CA ALA A 255 20.68 12.76 2.26
C ALA A 255 21.44 14.10 2.29
N PHE A 256 20.85 15.17 1.76
CA PHE A 256 21.41 16.51 1.84
C PHE A 256 21.61 16.97 3.29
N ILE A 257 20.58 16.80 4.13
CA ILE A 257 20.64 17.15 5.56
C ILE A 257 21.75 16.38 6.27
N ILE A 258 21.87 15.07 6.03
CA ILE A 258 22.92 14.24 6.64
C ILE A 258 24.31 14.69 6.17
N SER A 259 24.46 15.02 4.89
CA SER A 259 25.72 15.48 4.31
C SER A 259 26.18 16.83 4.86
N SER A 260 25.27 17.64 5.39
CA SER A 260 25.56 18.95 5.98
C SER A 260 26.22 18.89 7.36
N GLY A 261 26.49 17.68 7.88
CA GLY A 261 27.10 17.49 9.20
C GLY A 261 26.20 17.90 10.37
N PRO A 262 24.95 17.40 10.46
CA PRO A 262 24.03 17.82 11.50
C PRO A 262 24.44 17.26 12.87
N GLU A 263 23.93 17.86 13.94
CA GLU A 263 24.09 17.31 15.30
C GLU A 263 23.61 15.85 15.37
N LEU A 264 24.21 15.06 16.28
CA LEU A 264 23.92 13.62 16.43
C LEU A 264 22.41 13.33 16.57
N ARG A 265 21.68 14.16 17.29
CA ARG A 265 20.22 14.01 17.47
C ARG A 265 19.47 14.08 16.14
N GLU A 266 19.83 15.04 15.30
CA GLU A 266 19.20 15.23 13.99
C GLU A 266 19.62 14.13 13.02
N LEU A 267 20.89 13.70 13.06
CA LEU A 267 21.39 12.55 12.31
C LEU A 267 20.58 11.27 12.61
N VAL A 268 20.35 10.96 13.90
CA VAL A 268 19.57 9.80 14.32
C VAL A 268 18.12 9.93 13.87
N ARG A 269 17.50 11.11 14.04
CA ARG A 269 16.12 11.38 13.59
C ARG A 269 15.95 11.12 12.09
N ARG A 270 16.85 11.67 11.29
CA ARG A 270 16.84 11.55 9.81
C ARG A 270 17.07 10.12 9.36
N SER A 271 18.03 9.42 9.97
CA SER A 271 18.29 8.01 9.68
C SER A 271 17.09 7.13 9.99
N LEU A 272 16.43 7.33 11.12
CA LEU A 272 15.22 6.58 11.48
C LEU A 272 14.06 6.86 10.52
N TYR A 273 13.87 8.12 10.13
CA TYR A 273 12.84 8.50 9.15
C TYR A 273 13.09 7.85 7.78
N GLN A 274 14.35 7.88 7.32
CA GLN A 274 14.79 7.23 6.09
C GLN A 274 14.60 5.71 6.11
N CYS A 275 14.97 5.07 7.21
CA CYS A 275 14.75 3.63 7.43
C CYS A 275 13.26 3.29 7.40
N ASN A 276 12.40 4.09 8.03
CA ASN A 276 10.96 3.88 8.03
C ASN A 276 10.35 3.98 6.63
N LEU A 277 10.70 5.01 5.86
CA LEU A 277 10.25 5.15 4.47
C LEU A 277 10.71 3.99 3.59
N SER A 278 11.97 3.57 3.75
CA SER A 278 12.53 2.44 3.00
C SER A 278 11.84 1.12 3.37
N ASN A 279 11.61 0.88 4.67
CA ASN A 279 10.88 -0.29 5.16
C ASN A 279 9.44 -0.30 4.63
N GLN A 280 8.77 0.85 4.59
CA GLN A 280 7.43 0.97 4.02
C GLN A 280 7.42 0.54 2.55
N PHE A 281 8.35 1.04 1.73
CA PHE A 281 8.45 0.66 0.32
C PHE A 281 8.76 -0.83 0.15
N ILE A 282 9.78 -1.33 0.85
CA ILE A 282 10.25 -2.72 0.68
C ILE A 282 9.20 -3.73 1.15
N LEU A 283 8.66 -3.54 2.35
CA LEU A 283 7.77 -4.53 2.99
C LEU A 283 6.34 -4.49 2.42
N LEU A 284 5.82 -3.33 2.06
CA LEU A 284 4.44 -3.21 1.57
C LEU A 284 4.31 -3.36 0.06
N TYR A 285 5.38 -3.06 -0.70
CA TYR A 285 5.33 -3.02 -2.16
C TYR A 285 6.31 -4.00 -2.80
N ALA A 286 7.61 -3.87 -2.53
CA ALA A 286 8.63 -4.62 -3.28
C ALA A 286 8.54 -6.13 -3.06
N ILE A 287 8.49 -6.59 -1.81
CA ILE A 287 8.44 -8.03 -1.49
C ILE A 287 7.13 -8.68 -1.99
N PRO A 288 5.93 -8.12 -1.74
CA PRO A 288 4.69 -8.67 -2.30
C PRO A 288 4.68 -8.71 -3.83
N ALA A 289 5.19 -7.65 -4.48
CA ALA A 289 5.33 -7.62 -5.94
C ALA A 289 6.32 -8.68 -6.44
N GLN A 290 7.38 -8.97 -5.68
CA GLN A 290 8.33 -10.03 -6.02
C GLN A 290 7.71 -11.42 -5.91
N PHE A 291 6.89 -11.69 -4.88
CA PHE A 291 6.14 -12.95 -4.79
C PHE A 291 5.24 -13.14 -6.00
N LEU A 292 4.51 -12.10 -6.40
CA LEU A 292 3.66 -12.13 -7.58
C LEU A 292 4.47 -12.39 -8.86
N SER A 293 5.52 -11.58 -9.09
CA SER A 293 6.34 -11.67 -10.29
C SER A 293 6.95 -13.06 -10.44
N THR A 294 7.47 -13.64 -9.35
CA THR A 294 8.06 -14.99 -9.35
C THR A 294 7.07 -16.05 -9.82
N GLU A 295 5.82 -16.00 -9.35
CA GLU A 295 4.80 -16.98 -9.75
C GLU A 295 4.27 -16.75 -11.18
N MET A 296 4.21 -15.49 -11.63
CA MET A 296 3.90 -15.17 -13.03
C MET A 296 4.99 -15.71 -13.97
N TYR A 297 6.28 -15.50 -13.66
CA TYR A 297 7.39 -16.04 -14.47
C TYR A 297 7.37 -17.57 -14.53
N ARG A 298 7.07 -18.25 -13.41
CA ARG A 298 6.89 -19.70 -13.39
C ARG A 298 5.77 -20.18 -14.30
N SER A 299 4.67 -19.41 -14.41
CA SER A 299 3.57 -19.75 -15.32
C SER A 299 4.01 -19.78 -16.77
N ILE A 300 4.86 -18.84 -17.19
CA ILE A 300 5.41 -18.77 -18.55
C ILE A 300 6.24 -20.01 -18.86
N ILE A 301 7.08 -20.44 -17.91
CA ILE A 301 7.91 -21.64 -18.06
C ILE A 301 7.03 -22.91 -18.15
N SER A 302 6.01 -23.01 -17.29
CA SER A 302 5.05 -24.12 -17.35
C SER A 302 4.28 -24.15 -18.68
N TYR A 303 3.94 -22.99 -19.24
CA TYR A 303 3.30 -22.87 -20.56
C TYR A 303 4.22 -23.29 -21.70
N TYR A 304 5.50 -22.87 -21.64
CA TYR A 304 6.51 -23.29 -22.62
C TYR A 304 6.69 -24.81 -22.61
N MET A 305 6.72 -25.43 -21.43
CA MET A 305 6.73 -26.89 -21.30
C MET A 305 5.47 -27.50 -21.90
N PHE A 306 4.29 -26.97 -21.59
CA PHE A 306 3.01 -27.43 -22.14
C PHE A 306 2.99 -27.43 -23.67
N LEU A 307 3.43 -26.34 -24.30
CA LEU A 307 3.52 -26.23 -25.77
C LEU A 307 4.53 -27.22 -26.36
N ARG A 308 5.68 -27.43 -25.70
CA ARG A 308 6.68 -28.39 -26.15
C ARG A 308 6.17 -29.83 -26.08
N THR A 309 5.46 -30.21 -25.02
CA THR A 309 4.91 -31.56 -24.86
C THR A 309 3.80 -31.82 -25.88
N MET A 310 2.95 -30.82 -26.16
CA MET A 310 1.90 -30.94 -27.18
C MET A 310 2.48 -30.96 -28.61
N GLY A 311 3.54 -30.21 -28.88
CA GLY A 311 4.21 -30.18 -30.18
C GLY A 311 5.12 -31.38 -30.46
N SER A 312 5.47 -32.19 -29.45
CA SER A 312 6.25 -33.42 -29.61
C SER A 312 5.39 -34.67 -29.82
N ASN A 313 4.07 -34.56 -29.64
CA ASN A 313 3.10 -35.66 -29.81
C ASN A 313 2.37 -35.60 -31.16
N HIS A 314 2.83 -34.75 -32.08
CA HIS A 314 2.46 -34.70 -33.49
C HIS A 314 3.70 -34.92 -34.35
#